data_AF-A0A950CH39-F1
#
_entry.id   AF-A0A950CH39-F1
#
_cell.length_a   1.000
_cell.length_b   1.000
_cell.length_c   1.000
_cell.angle_alpha   90.00
_cell.angle_beta   90.00
_cell.angle_gamma   90.00
#
_symmetry.space_group_name_H-M   'P 1'
#
loop_
_entity.id
_entity.type
_entity.pdbx_description
1 polymer ?
#
loop_
_entity_poly.entity_id
_entity_poly.type
_entity_poly.pdbx_seq_one_letter_code
_entity_poly.pdbx_strand_id
1 'polypeptide(L)'
;MSAARCVVAAETVAGAERLGTVSFAVSCAPAVQASFDRGVALLHDFWYEEARPQFARILKSDPGCAMAHWGLAMSEFHQIWDRPDEGTMARAWREMEAARKQHAGSARERAYIDALAGFFRPGAGDYQTRIDAYSATMGRLYAAHPEDVDAGALYALALLAAEKPADTSLQQEHKAMAVL
;
A
#
# COMPACT_ATOMS: atom_id res chain seq x y z
N MET A 1 10.30 -36.42 51.39
CA MET A 1 11.31 -35.69 50.60
C MET A 1 10.72 -35.45 49.21
N SER A 2 10.11 -34.28 48.98
CA SER A 2 9.50 -33.93 47.70
C SER A 2 10.45 -33.00 46.94
N ALA A 3 10.93 -33.43 45.77
CA ALA A 3 11.77 -32.61 44.92
C ALA A 3 10.88 -31.77 44.00
N ALA A 4 10.94 -30.45 44.17
CA ALA A 4 10.31 -29.50 43.26
C ALA A 4 11.07 -29.49 41.93
N ARG A 5 10.41 -29.89 40.83
CA ARG A 5 10.89 -29.68 39.47
C ARG A 5 10.68 -28.22 39.09
N CYS A 6 11.77 -27.50 38.88
CA CYS A 6 11.73 -26.20 38.22
C CYS A 6 11.54 -26.45 36.72
N VAL A 7 10.38 -26.07 36.17
CA VAL A 7 10.17 -26.04 34.73
C VAL A 7 10.56 -24.64 34.27
N VAL A 8 11.68 -24.53 33.56
CA VAL A 8 12.04 -23.30 32.86
C VAL A 8 11.18 -23.25 31.61
N ALA A 9 10.30 -22.24 31.52
CA ALA A 9 9.59 -21.94 30.30
C ALA A 9 10.60 -21.47 29.24
N ALA A 10 10.59 -22.12 28.08
CA ALA A 10 11.32 -21.62 26.93
C ALA A 10 10.58 -20.39 26.39
N GLU A 11 11.16 -19.22 26.55
CA GLU A 11 10.71 -18.03 25.83
C GLU A 11 11.02 -18.23 24.34
N THR A 12 9.98 -18.27 23.53
CA THR A 12 10.10 -18.15 22.08
C THR A 12 10.56 -16.73 21.76
N VAL A 13 11.85 -16.55 21.47
CA VAL A 13 12.32 -15.33 20.82
C VAL A 13 11.78 -15.37 19.39
N ALA A 14 10.67 -14.67 19.14
CA ALA A 14 10.28 -14.36 17.78
C ALA A 14 11.47 -13.64 17.14
N GLY A 15 11.99 -14.16 16.02
CA GLY A 15 13.11 -13.54 15.32
C GLY A 15 12.77 -12.08 15.03
N ALA A 16 13.72 -11.17 15.26
CA ALA A 16 13.54 -9.76 14.96
C ALA A 16 13.07 -9.60 13.51
N GLU A 17 12.01 -8.83 13.30
CA GLU A 17 11.50 -8.47 11.97
C GLU A 17 12.63 -7.84 11.15
N ARG A 18 12.85 -8.34 9.94
CA ARG A 18 13.90 -7.88 9.01
C ARG A 18 13.26 -7.36 7.73
N LEU A 19 12.81 -6.11 7.77
CA LEU A 19 12.35 -5.37 6.60
C LEU A 19 13.50 -4.56 5.98
N GLY A 20 13.34 -4.17 4.71
CA GLY A 20 14.19 -3.18 4.07
C GLY A 20 14.05 -1.78 4.69
N THR A 21 14.85 -0.83 4.21
CA THR A 21 14.75 0.58 4.62
C THR A 21 13.84 1.33 3.66
N VAL A 22 12.81 1.99 4.18
CA VAL A 22 11.90 2.88 3.45
C VAL A 22 11.97 4.28 4.04
N SER A 23 11.87 5.29 3.18
CA SER A 23 11.77 6.70 3.56
C SER A 23 10.63 7.36 2.77
N PHE A 24 9.40 7.15 3.23
CA PHE A 24 8.20 7.64 2.56
C PHE A 24 7.70 8.92 3.25
N ALA A 25 8.10 10.08 2.74
CA ALA A 25 7.71 11.36 3.31
C ALA A 25 6.19 11.57 3.25
N VAL A 26 5.58 11.87 4.40
CA VAL A 26 4.15 12.21 4.53
C VAL A 26 3.93 13.50 5.32
N SER A 27 2.84 14.20 5.04
CA SER A 27 2.41 15.41 5.74
C SER A 27 1.67 15.14 7.05
N CYS A 28 1.61 13.88 7.49
CA CYS A 28 1.04 13.50 8.77
C CYS A 28 1.91 14.03 9.93
N ALA A 29 1.45 13.86 11.17
CA ALA A 29 2.21 14.27 12.35
C ALA A 29 3.63 13.68 12.33
N PRO A 30 4.70 14.45 12.60
CA PRO A 30 6.07 13.93 12.55
C PRO A 30 6.32 12.70 13.43
N ALA A 31 5.58 12.58 14.55
CA ALA A 31 5.65 11.44 15.46
C ALA A 31 5.22 10.11 14.84
N VAL A 32 4.46 10.11 13.74
CA VAL A 32 4.00 8.89 13.06
C VAL A 32 4.88 8.48 11.87
N GLN A 33 5.88 9.28 11.48
CA GLN A 33 6.70 9.05 10.29
C GLN A 33 7.35 7.66 10.28
N ALA A 34 8.05 7.28 11.35
CA ALA A 34 8.69 5.95 11.44
C ALA A 34 7.66 4.80 11.38
N SER A 35 6.46 5.00 11.93
CA SER A 35 5.38 4.02 11.82
C SER A 35 4.85 3.93 10.39
N PHE A 36 4.80 5.04 9.67
CA PHE A 36 4.40 5.10 8.27
C PHE A 36 5.41 4.37 7.39
N ASP A 37 6.70 4.66 7.56
CA ASP A 37 7.79 4.01 6.83
C ASP A 37 7.75 2.49 7.01
N ARG A 38 7.53 2.01 8.25
CA ARG A 38 7.33 0.57 8.51
C ARG A 38 6.11 0.02 7.78
N GLY A 39 5.00 0.76 7.73
CA GLY A 39 3.78 0.35 7.03
C GLY A 39 4.04 0.15 5.53
N VAL A 40 4.77 1.07 4.90
CA VAL A 40 5.14 0.96 3.48
C VAL A 40 6.15 -0.17 3.25
N ALA A 41 7.10 -0.37 4.17
CA ALA A 41 8.03 -1.50 4.08
C ALA A 41 7.30 -2.86 4.11
N LEU A 42 6.24 -3.00 4.93
CA LEU A 42 5.39 -4.19 4.93
C LEU A 42 4.63 -4.36 3.61
N LEU A 43 4.13 -3.27 3.02
CA LEU A 43 3.47 -3.31 1.71
C LEU A 43 4.42 -3.77 0.60
N HIS A 44 5.68 -3.32 0.62
CA HIS A 44 6.71 -3.76 -0.34
C HIS A 44 7.14 -5.22 -0.15
N ASP A 45 6.96 -5.78 1.04
CA ASP A 45 7.20 -7.21 1.31
C ASP A 45 5.91 -8.05 1.14
N PHE A 46 4.83 -7.45 0.64
CA PHE A 46 3.52 -8.09 0.45
C PHE A 46 2.86 -8.61 1.74
N TRP A 47 3.22 -8.05 2.90
CA TRP A 47 2.66 -8.37 4.23
C TRP A 47 1.46 -7.49 4.54
N TYR A 48 0.40 -7.66 3.74
CA TYR A 48 -0.79 -6.81 3.77
C TYR A 48 -1.55 -6.88 5.10
N GLU A 49 -1.66 -8.08 5.68
CA GLU A 49 -2.36 -8.32 6.94
C GLU A 49 -1.65 -7.69 8.15
N GLU A 50 -0.34 -7.52 8.07
CA GLU A 50 0.49 -6.81 9.05
C GLU A 50 0.51 -5.30 8.80
N ALA A 51 0.46 -4.87 7.53
CA ALA A 51 0.42 -3.47 7.13
C ALA A 51 -0.89 -2.79 7.57
N ARG A 52 -2.04 -3.45 7.42
CA ARG A 52 -3.34 -2.89 7.79
C ARG A 52 -3.44 -2.43 9.26
N PRO A 53 -3.14 -3.25 10.28
CA PRO A 53 -3.16 -2.81 11.68
C PRO A 53 -2.07 -1.77 11.98
N GLN A 54 -0.99 -1.70 11.19
CA GLN A 54 0.01 -0.64 11.30
C GLN A 54 -0.59 0.72 10.95
N PHE A 55 -1.24 0.86 9.79
CA PHE A 55 -1.89 2.11 9.40
C PHE A 55 -3.09 2.45 10.31
N ALA A 56 -3.83 1.45 10.79
CA ALA A 56 -4.90 1.68 11.77
C ALA A 56 -4.38 2.28 13.09
N ARG A 57 -3.18 1.89 13.55
CA ARG A 57 -2.55 2.49 14.73
C ARG A 57 -2.13 3.94 14.47
N ILE A 58 -1.64 4.25 13.26
CA ILE A 58 -1.32 5.64 12.89
C ILE A 58 -2.55 6.53 13.03
N LEU A 59 -3.72 6.11 12.54
CA LEU A 59 -4.96 6.90 12.67
C LEU A 59 -5.43 7.08 14.12
N LYS A 60 -5.03 6.21 15.06
CA LYS A 60 -5.30 6.43 16.49
C LYS A 60 -4.44 7.56 17.06
N SER A 61 -3.21 7.72 16.56
CA SER A 61 -2.26 8.74 17.01
C SER A 61 -2.40 10.06 16.24
N ASP A 62 -2.76 9.99 14.96
CA ASP A 62 -3.00 11.12 14.08
C ASP A 62 -4.26 10.86 13.21
N PRO A 63 -5.46 11.19 13.74
CA PRO A 63 -6.72 11.00 13.03
C PRO A 63 -6.85 11.83 11.74
N GLY A 64 -6.01 12.84 11.55
CA GLY A 64 -5.97 13.70 10.36
C GLY A 64 -5.05 13.17 9.25
N CYS A 65 -4.35 12.04 9.47
CA CYS A 65 -3.39 11.52 8.51
C CYS A 65 -4.09 10.93 7.26
N ALA A 66 -4.24 11.75 6.21
CA ALA A 66 -4.82 11.33 4.94
C ALA A 66 -4.11 10.09 4.34
N MET A 67 -2.78 10.03 4.49
CA MET A 67 -1.98 8.93 3.97
C MET A 67 -2.14 7.63 4.77
N ALA A 68 -2.55 7.68 6.05
CA ALA A 68 -2.84 6.45 6.78
C ALA A 68 -4.14 5.78 6.28
N HIS A 69 -5.12 6.57 5.85
CA HIS A 69 -6.28 6.05 5.11
C HIS A 69 -5.85 5.47 3.75
N TRP A 70 -4.91 6.12 3.04
CA TRP A 70 -4.29 5.53 1.85
C TRP A 70 -3.64 4.16 2.14
N GLY A 71 -2.86 4.07 3.22
CA GLY A 71 -2.20 2.82 3.62
C GLY A 71 -3.19 1.72 3.99
N LEU A 72 -4.30 2.05 4.67
CA LEU A 72 -5.38 1.09 4.95
C LEU A 72 -5.99 0.52 3.67
N ALA A 73 -6.30 1.35 2.68
CA ALA A 73 -6.84 0.85 1.41
C ALA A 73 -5.79 0.11 0.57
N MET A 74 -4.52 0.55 0.59
CA MET A 74 -3.44 -0.13 -0.12
C MET A 74 -3.18 -1.52 0.46
N SER A 75 -3.41 -1.69 1.77
CA SER A 75 -3.36 -3.01 2.45
C SER A 75 -4.50 -3.95 2.02
N GLU A 76 -5.50 -3.47 1.30
CA GLU A 76 -6.56 -4.30 0.71
C GLU A 76 -6.32 -4.55 -0.79
N PHE A 77 -5.26 -3.98 -1.37
CA PHE A 77 -5.01 -4.00 -2.82
C PHE A 77 -3.84 -4.91 -3.20
N HIS A 78 -4.13 -6.20 -3.34
CA HIS A 78 -3.15 -7.22 -3.73
C HIS A 78 -3.00 -7.31 -5.26
N GLN A 79 -2.37 -6.28 -5.85
CA GLN A 79 -2.43 -5.97 -7.29
C GLN A 79 -2.28 -7.16 -8.25
N ILE A 80 -1.41 -8.13 -7.92
CA ILE A 80 -1.08 -9.27 -8.78
C ILE A 80 -1.51 -10.64 -8.25
N TRP A 81 -2.02 -10.75 -7.00
CA TRP A 81 -2.35 -12.04 -6.38
C TRP A 81 -3.82 -12.40 -6.48
N ASP A 82 -4.70 -11.44 -6.20
CA ASP A 82 -6.13 -11.66 -6.22
C ASP A 82 -6.89 -10.39 -6.58
N ARG A 83 -8.14 -10.58 -7.01
CA ARG A 83 -9.04 -9.48 -7.30
C ARG A 83 -9.90 -9.22 -6.06
N PRO A 84 -10.01 -7.97 -5.59
CA PRO A 84 -10.81 -7.65 -4.43
C PRO A 84 -12.29 -7.96 -4.68
N ASP A 85 -12.93 -8.60 -3.70
CA ASP A 85 -14.37 -8.81 -3.69
C ASP A 85 -15.14 -7.50 -3.41
N GLU A 86 -16.47 -7.52 -3.54
CA GLU A 86 -17.30 -6.35 -3.32
C GLU A 86 -17.15 -5.75 -1.91
N GLY A 87 -16.98 -6.60 -0.90
CA GLY A 87 -16.78 -6.15 0.49
C GLY A 87 -15.47 -5.40 0.66
N THR A 88 -14.39 -5.89 0.05
CA THR A 88 -13.05 -5.30 0.00
C THR A 88 -13.08 -3.98 -0.75
N MET A 89 -13.71 -3.96 -1.92
CA MET A 89 -13.93 -2.73 -2.70
C MET A 89 -14.66 -1.66 -1.88
N ALA A 90 -15.73 -2.04 -1.17
CA ALA A 90 -16.49 -1.11 -0.34
C ALA A 90 -15.71 -0.62 0.89
N ARG A 91 -14.89 -1.47 1.52
CA ARG A 91 -14.02 -1.07 2.65
C ARG A 91 -12.98 -0.05 2.18
N ALA A 92 -12.21 -0.38 1.15
CA ALA A 92 -11.17 0.48 0.63
C ALA A 92 -11.73 1.81 0.07
N TRP A 93 -12.91 1.80 -0.57
CA TRP A 93 -13.56 3.03 -1.01
C TRP A 93 -13.85 3.99 0.15
N ARG A 94 -14.35 3.50 1.30
CA ARG A 94 -14.60 4.36 2.47
C ARG A 94 -13.32 5.00 2.99
N GLU A 95 -12.21 4.27 2.97
CA GLU A 95 -10.91 4.84 3.34
C GLU A 95 -10.47 5.91 2.33
N MET A 96 -10.75 5.74 1.03
CA MET A 96 -10.45 6.76 0.02
C MET A 96 -11.31 8.02 0.19
N GLU A 97 -12.59 7.86 0.55
CA GLU A 97 -13.45 9.00 0.90
C GLU A 97 -12.93 9.73 2.15
N ALA A 98 -12.45 8.99 3.16
CA ALA A 98 -11.86 9.57 4.36
C ALA A 98 -10.55 10.32 4.03
N ALA A 99 -9.65 9.71 3.26
CA ALA A 99 -8.39 10.32 2.82
C ALA A 99 -8.62 11.66 2.10
N ARG A 100 -9.63 11.71 1.21
CA ARG A 100 -10.00 12.93 0.47
C ARG A 100 -10.57 14.04 1.35
N LYS A 101 -11.22 13.70 2.47
CA LYS A 101 -11.74 14.67 3.44
C LYS A 101 -10.65 15.30 4.31
N GLN A 102 -9.58 14.55 4.61
CA GLN A 102 -8.49 15.02 5.47
C GLN A 102 -7.50 15.97 4.77
N HIS A 103 -7.63 16.15 3.46
CA HIS A 103 -6.75 16.98 2.61
C HIS A 103 -5.26 16.62 2.73
N ALA A 104 -4.76 15.78 1.81
CA ALA A 104 -3.32 15.48 1.72
C ALA A 104 -2.46 16.74 1.56
N GLY A 105 -1.34 16.80 2.29
CA GLY A 105 -0.52 18.00 2.44
C GLY A 105 0.41 18.28 1.26
N SER A 106 0.57 17.33 0.33
CA SER A 106 1.40 17.51 -0.86
C SER A 106 0.71 17.04 -2.14
N ALA A 107 1.20 17.51 -3.30
CA ALA A 107 0.70 17.07 -4.60
C ALA A 107 0.97 15.57 -4.84
N ARG A 108 2.14 15.09 -4.39
CA ARG A 108 2.54 13.68 -4.39
C ARG A 108 1.53 12.80 -3.66
N GLU A 109 1.19 13.15 -2.42
CA GLU A 109 0.22 12.40 -1.61
C GLU A 109 -1.17 12.39 -2.25
N ARG A 110 -1.62 13.53 -2.78
CA ARG A 110 -2.90 13.60 -3.50
C ARG A 110 -2.91 12.67 -4.70
N ALA A 111 -1.82 12.59 -5.46
CA ALA A 111 -1.72 11.70 -6.61
C ALA A 111 -1.78 10.20 -6.21
N TYR A 112 -1.15 9.80 -5.10
CA TYR A 112 -1.29 8.45 -4.55
C TYR A 112 -2.75 8.12 -4.16
N ILE A 113 -3.40 9.05 -3.44
CA ILE A 113 -4.80 8.90 -3.03
C ILE A 113 -5.71 8.83 -4.27
N ASP A 114 -5.49 9.68 -5.26
CA ASP A 114 -6.32 9.74 -6.46
C ASP A 114 -6.18 8.50 -7.35
N ALA A 115 -4.97 7.93 -7.46
CA ALA A 115 -4.78 6.66 -8.15
C ALA A 115 -5.65 5.56 -7.52
N LEU A 116 -5.54 5.38 -6.21
CA LEU A 116 -6.22 4.32 -5.49
C LEU A 116 -7.74 4.56 -5.40
N ALA A 117 -8.17 5.81 -5.22
CA ALA A 117 -9.57 6.20 -5.30
C ALA A 117 -10.16 5.95 -6.70
N GLY A 118 -9.39 6.13 -7.77
CA GLY A 118 -9.80 5.77 -9.13
C GLY A 118 -10.10 4.28 -9.25
N PHE A 119 -9.24 3.43 -8.69
CA PHE A 119 -9.41 1.98 -8.68
C PHE A 119 -10.66 1.53 -7.89
N PHE A 120 -10.83 2.03 -6.66
CA PHE A 120 -11.90 1.61 -5.75
C PHE A 120 -13.26 2.28 -5.97
N ARG A 121 -13.34 3.32 -6.83
CA ARG A 121 -14.59 4.07 -7.06
C ARG A 121 -15.75 3.16 -7.49
N PRO A 122 -16.91 3.21 -6.82
CA PRO A 122 -18.11 2.50 -7.27
C PRO A 122 -18.48 2.86 -8.71
N GLY A 123 -18.86 1.86 -9.51
CA GLY A 123 -19.25 2.07 -10.91
C GLY A 123 -18.12 2.41 -11.89
N ALA A 124 -16.84 2.32 -11.52
CA ALA A 124 -15.71 2.61 -12.42
C ALA A 124 -15.40 1.53 -13.49
N GLY A 125 -16.36 0.63 -13.78
CA GLY A 125 -16.19 -0.45 -14.75
C GLY A 125 -15.69 -1.75 -14.14
N ASP A 126 -15.23 -2.64 -15.02
CA ASP A 126 -14.64 -3.94 -14.67
C ASP A 126 -13.22 -3.80 -14.11
N TYR A 127 -12.62 -4.91 -13.69
CA TYR A 127 -11.27 -4.92 -13.13
C TYR A 127 -10.24 -4.33 -14.09
N GLN A 128 -10.28 -4.72 -15.38
CA GLN A 128 -9.30 -4.26 -16.36
C GLN A 128 -9.35 -2.74 -16.53
N THR A 129 -10.55 -2.17 -16.64
CA THR A 129 -10.75 -0.71 -16.74
C THR A 129 -10.17 0.01 -15.53
N ARG A 130 -10.33 -0.56 -14.33
CA ARG A 130 -9.83 0.02 -13.08
C ARG A 130 -8.31 -0.06 -12.97
N ILE A 131 -7.71 -1.22 -13.26
CA ILE A 131 -6.26 -1.40 -13.16
C ILE A 131 -5.52 -0.60 -14.25
N ASP A 132 -6.09 -0.51 -15.46
CA ASP A 132 -5.54 0.34 -16.53
C ASP A 132 -5.54 1.82 -16.10
N ALA A 133 -6.64 2.29 -15.49
CA ALA A 133 -6.74 3.67 -14.99
C ALA A 133 -5.81 3.94 -13.80
N TYR A 134 -5.67 2.96 -12.89
CA TYR A 134 -4.73 3.01 -11.77
C TYR A 134 -3.28 3.11 -12.27
N SER A 135 -2.88 2.17 -13.14
CA SER A 135 -1.54 2.12 -13.75
C SER A 135 -1.22 3.42 -14.50
N ALA A 136 -2.15 3.94 -15.31
CA ALA A 136 -1.97 5.22 -15.99
C ALA A 136 -1.81 6.41 -15.02
N THR A 137 -2.48 6.38 -13.87
CA THR A 137 -2.37 7.45 -12.86
C THR A 137 -1.05 7.35 -12.10
N MET A 138 -0.63 6.14 -11.73
CA MET A 138 0.68 5.89 -11.15
C MET A 138 1.82 6.28 -12.10
N GLY A 139 1.67 6.04 -13.40
CA GLY A 139 2.64 6.48 -14.40
C GLY A 139 2.77 8.01 -14.49
N ARG A 140 1.67 8.76 -14.32
CA ARG A 140 1.73 10.23 -14.22
C ARG A 140 2.38 10.70 -12.93
N LEU A 141 2.13 10.01 -11.81
CA LEU A 141 2.78 10.30 -10.53
C LEU A 141 4.30 10.08 -10.64
N TYR A 142 4.73 8.93 -11.17
CA TYR A 142 6.14 8.64 -11.39
C TYR A 142 6.80 9.65 -12.34
N ALA A 143 6.14 10.03 -13.44
CA ALA A 143 6.68 11.04 -14.35
C ALA A 143 6.85 12.43 -13.69
N ALA A 144 6.01 12.77 -12.70
CA ALA A 144 6.11 14.02 -11.95
C ALA A 144 7.13 13.95 -10.80
N HIS A 145 7.49 12.75 -10.34
CA HIS A 145 8.39 12.48 -9.22
C HIS A 145 9.32 11.29 -9.54
N PRO A 146 10.19 11.39 -10.56
CA PRO A 146 11.01 10.26 -11.00
C PRO A 146 12.04 9.80 -9.95
N GLU A 147 12.38 10.65 -8.97
CA GLU A 147 13.23 10.33 -7.83
C GLU A 147 12.53 9.54 -6.72
N ASP A 148 11.20 9.47 -6.76
CA ASP A 148 10.39 8.75 -5.79
C ASP A 148 10.41 7.24 -6.08
N VAL A 149 11.34 6.56 -5.42
CA VAL A 149 11.55 5.11 -5.57
C VAL A 149 10.28 4.31 -5.24
N ASP A 150 9.45 4.77 -4.30
CA ASP A 150 8.21 4.11 -3.93
C ASP A 150 7.15 4.28 -5.04
N ALA A 151 7.10 5.44 -5.68
CA ALA A 151 6.22 5.65 -6.84
C ALA A 151 6.66 4.79 -8.02
N GLY A 152 7.97 4.70 -8.26
CA GLY A 152 8.54 3.81 -9.28
C GLY A 152 8.19 2.34 -9.03
N ALA A 153 8.46 1.83 -7.82
CA ALA A 153 8.16 0.44 -7.47
C ALA A 153 6.66 0.11 -7.57
N LEU A 154 5.80 0.96 -7.02
CA LEU A 154 4.34 0.76 -7.09
C LEU A 154 3.80 0.92 -8.51
N TYR A 155 4.40 1.79 -9.35
CA TYR A 155 4.03 1.91 -10.76
C TYR A 155 4.47 0.69 -11.57
N ALA A 156 5.68 0.19 -11.36
CA ALA A 156 6.15 -1.04 -11.98
C ALA A 156 5.22 -2.22 -11.64
N LEU A 157 4.82 -2.36 -10.37
CA LEU A 157 3.83 -3.36 -9.95
C LEU A 157 2.47 -3.15 -10.64
N ALA A 158 2.01 -1.90 -10.77
CA ALA A 158 0.77 -1.57 -11.45
C ALA A 158 0.79 -1.90 -12.94
N LEU A 159 1.94 -1.80 -13.61
CA LEU A 159 2.11 -2.22 -15.00
C LEU A 159 1.93 -3.73 -15.12
N LEU A 160 2.58 -4.51 -14.27
CA LEU A 160 2.43 -5.97 -14.23
C LEU A 160 0.98 -6.38 -13.98
N ALA A 161 0.32 -5.74 -13.01
CA ALA A 161 -1.09 -6.01 -12.70
C ALA A 161 -2.06 -5.63 -13.85
N ALA A 162 -1.69 -4.67 -14.70
CA ALA A 162 -2.48 -4.23 -15.84
C ALA A 162 -2.31 -5.12 -17.08
N GLU A 163 -1.53 -6.20 -17.01
CA GLU A 163 -1.44 -7.17 -18.09
C GLU A 163 -2.82 -7.78 -18.39
N LYS A 164 -3.17 -7.83 -19.68
CA LYS A 164 -4.43 -8.44 -20.11
C LYS A 164 -4.25 -9.96 -20.12
N PRO A 165 -5.23 -10.76 -19.64
CA PRO A 165 -5.08 -12.22 -19.52
C PRO A 165 -4.69 -13.01 -20.78
N ALA A 166 -4.84 -12.42 -21.97
CA ALA A 166 -4.52 -13.06 -23.26
C ALA A 166 -3.33 -12.38 -23.98
N ASP A 167 -2.71 -11.37 -23.37
CA ASP A 167 -1.49 -10.76 -23.91
C ASP A 167 -0.31 -11.70 -23.60
N THR A 168 0.56 -11.89 -24.58
CA THR A 168 1.79 -12.71 -24.46
C THR A 168 3.01 -11.95 -24.96
N SER A 169 2.86 -10.65 -25.25
CA SER A 169 3.89 -9.81 -25.84
C SER A 169 4.94 -9.31 -24.84
N LEU A 170 4.71 -9.55 -23.54
CA LEU A 170 5.53 -9.06 -22.43
C LEU A 170 5.68 -7.52 -22.39
N GLN A 171 4.71 -6.81 -23.00
CA GLN A 171 4.78 -5.36 -23.14
C GLN A 171 4.76 -4.63 -21.79
N GLN A 172 4.02 -5.15 -20.79
CA GLN A 172 3.94 -4.49 -19.49
C GLN A 172 5.19 -4.76 -18.65
N GLU A 173 5.76 -5.95 -18.77
CA GLU A 173 6.97 -6.38 -18.11
C GLU A 173 8.17 -5.58 -18.61
N HIS A 174 8.30 -5.40 -19.93
CA HIS A 174 9.33 -4.53 -20.50
C HIS A 174 9.20 -3.08 -20.02
N LYS A 175 7.97 -2.57 -19.83
CA LYS A 175 7.75 -1.22 -19.26
C LYS A 175 8.11 -1.19 -17.77
N ALA A 176 7.71 -2.19 -17.00
CA ALA A 176 8.03 -2.29 -15.58
C ALA A 176 9.55 -2.35 -15.36
N MET A 177 10.27 -3.12 -16.18
CA MET A 177 11.73 -3.16 -16.19
C MET A 177 12.39 -1.83 -16.54
N ALA A 178 11.73 -0.96 -17.32
CA ALA A 178 12.27 0.35 -17.67
C ALA A 178 12.06 1.40 -16.56
N VAL A 179 11.25 1.10 -15.54
CA VAL A 179 11.02 1.95 -14.37
C VAL A 179 12.04 1.68 -13.25
N LEU A 180 12.54 0.44 -13.15
CA LEU A 180 13.46 -0.06 -12.11
C LEU A 180 14.93 -0.04 -12.57
#